data_AF-A0A1V5QLQ9-F1
#
_entry.id   AF-A0A1V5QLQ9-F1
#
_cell.length_a   1.000
_cell.length_b   1.000
_cell.length_c   1.000
_cell.angle_alpha   90.00
_cell.angle_beta   90.00
_cell.angle_gamma   90.00
#
_symmetry.space_group_name_H-M   'P 1'
#
loop_
_entity.id
_entity.type
_entity.pdbx_description
1 polymer ?
#
loop_
_entity_poly.entity_id
_entity_poly.type
_entity_poly.pdbx_seq_one_letter_code
_entity_poly.pdbx_strand_id
1 'polypeptide(L)'
;MTASARPFGLVVLVRTVRFFYLLWGGMLLSSLVLANRLRVPEGLWSWPWAANALLSPWGRGVLLGLGLVMATAALIEIWELVDLLLVRFLHDHEHDR
;
A
#
# COMPACT_ATOMS: atom_id res chain seq x y z
N MET A 1 5.29 -22.88 24.88
CA MET A 1 4.72 -21.86 23.99
C MET A 1 5.80 -21.47 22.98
N THR A 2 5.78 -22.08 21.80
CA THR A 2 6.77 -21.85 20.74
C THR A 2 6.51 -20.50 20.08
N ALA A 3 7.17 -19.45 20.60
CA ALA A 3 7.27 -18.18 19.92
C ALA A 3 7.92 -18.43 18.56
N SER A 4 7.13 -18.39 17.49
CA SER A 4 7.64 -18.49 16.14
C SER A 4 8.46 -17.23 15.89
N ALA A 5 9.76 -17.30 16.14
CA ALA A 5 10.74 -16.30 15.75
C ALA A 5 10.72 -16.25 14.23
N ARG A 6 9.82 -15.43 13.67
CA ARG A 6 9.83 -15.18 12.22
C ARG A 6 11.23 -14.63 11.89
N PRO A 7 11.95 -15.23 10.95
CA PRO A 7 13.26 -14.73 10.58
C PRO A 7 13.09 -13.27 10.14
N PHE A 8 13.93 -12.40 10.69
CA PHE A 8 13.91 -10.95 10.44
C PHE A 8 13.79 -10.62 8.94
N GLY A 9 14.49 -11.39 8.09
CA GLY A 9 14.39 -11.27 6.64
C GLY A 9 12.98 -11.48 6.07
N LEU A 10 12.16 -12.39 6.63
CA LEU A 10 10.76 -12.54 6.20
C LEU A 10 9.90 -11.36 6.63
N VAL A 11 10.16 -10.75 7.79
CA VAL A 11 9.43 -9.56 8.25
C VAL A 11 9.71 -8.39 7.31
N VAL A 12 10.99 -8.15 7.00
CA VAL A 12 11.41 -7.12 6.04
C VAL A 12 10.80 -7.39 4.67
N LEU A 13 10.91 -8.62 4.16
CA LEU A 13 10.39 -8.99 2.84
C LEU A 13 8.88 -8.72 2.72
N VAL A 14 8.09 -9.14 3.71
CA VAL A 14 6.63 -8.92 3.69
C VAL A 14 6.30 -7.43 3.73
N ARG A 15 6.99 -6.66 4.58
CA ARG A 15 6.81 -5.19 4.65
C ARG A 15 7.21 -4.50 3.35
N THR A 16 8.32 -4.92 2.73
CA THR A 16 8.77 -4.40 1.43
C THR A 16 7.75 -4.70 0.31
N VAL A 17 7.23 -5.93 0.24
CA VAL A 17 6.19 -6.29 -0.73
C VAL A 17 4.91 -5.46 -0.49
N ARG A 18 4.51 -5.29 0.77
CA ARG A 18 3.36 -4.46 1.14
C ARG A 18 3.57 -2.99 0.77
N PHE A 19 4.77 -2.44 1.00
CA PHE A 19 5.14 -1.10 0.57
C PHE A 19 4.97 -0.93 -0.94
N PHE A 20 5.55 -1.83 -1.75
CA PHE A 20 5.41 -1.76 -3.20
C PHE A 20 3.95 -1.87 -3.65
N TYR A 21 3.17 -2.74 -3.02
CA TYR A 21 1.74 -2.87 -3.31
C TYR A 21 0.98 -1.58 -3.02
N LEU A 22 1.21 -0.95 -1.86
CA LEU A 22 0.55 0.30 -1.47
C LEU A 22 0.98 1.48 -2.34
N LEU A 23 2.27 1.59 -2.63
CA LEU A 23 2.83 2.65 -3.46
C LEU A 23 2.29 2.54 -4.90
N TRP A 24 2.42 1.36 -5.49
CA TRP A 24 1.97 1.10 -6.85
C TRP A 24 0.46 1.23 -6.96
N GLY A 25 -0.30 0.62 -6.03
CA GLY A 25 -1.76 0.70 -5.99
C GLY A 25 -2.24 2.14 -5.84
N GLY A 26 -1.65 2.91 -4.93
CA GLY A 26 -1.97 4.32 -4.71
C GLY A 26 -1.68 5.19 -5.94
N MET A 27 -0.49 5.06 -6.54
CA MET A 27 -0.12 5.79 -7.75
C MET A 27 -1.00 5.42 -8.94
N LEU A 28 -1.20 4.14 -9.18
CA LEU A 28 -2.01 3.64 -10.30
C LEU A 28 -3.46 4.11 -10.15
N LEU A 29 -4.07 3.93 -8.98
CA LEU A 29 -5.45 4.35 -8.75
C LEU A 29 -5.61 5.87 -8.91
N SER A 30 -4.69 6.64 -8.34
CA SER A 30 -4.71 8.11 -8.47
C SER A 30 -4.55 8.55 -9.92
N SER A 31 -3.60 7.95 -10.65
CA SER A 31 -3.36 8.27 -12.06
C SER A 31 -4.55 7.91 -12.96
N LEU A 32 -5.22 6.79 -12.71
CA LEU A 32 -6.39 6.37 -13.50
C LEU A 32 -7.58 7.31 -13.30
N VAL A 33 -7.80 7.78 -12.07
CA VAL A 33 -8.85 8.77 -11.80
C VAL A 33 -8.49 10.13 -12.41
N LEU A 34 -7.26 10.61 -12.22
CA LEU A 34 -6.80 11.90 -12.77
C LEU A 34 -6.84 11.92 -14.31
N ALA A 35 -6.44 10.82 -14.95
CA ALA A 35 -6.48 10.69 -16.41
C ALA A 35 -7.89 10.46 -16.96
N ASN A 36 -8.92 10.40 -16.11
CA ASN A 36 -10.30 10.07 -16.48
C ASN A 36 -10.39 8.75 -17.29
N ARG A 37 -9.46 7.82 -17.08
CA ARG A 37 -9.36 6.52 -17.77
C ARG A 37 -9.90 5.38 -16.92
N LEU A 38 -10.67 5.69 -15.89
CA LEU A 38 -11.30 4.70 -15.04
C LEU A 38 -12.32 3.90 -15.86
N ARG A 39 -11.92 2.69 -16.27
CA ARG A 39 -12.82 1.72 -16.90
C ARG A 39 -13.39 0.82 -15.83
N VAL A 40 -14.71 0.69 -15.83
CA VAL A 40 -15.41 -0.21 -14.93
C VAL A 40 -15.10 -1.65 -15.37
N PRO A 41 -14.69 -2.54 -14.46
CA PRO A 41 -14.50 -3.96 -14.77
C PRO A 41 -15.80 -4.56 -15.33
N GLU A 42 -15.71 -5.45 -16.31
CA GLU A 42 -16.88 -6.10 -16.94
C GLU A 42 -17.78 -6.82 -15.91
N GLY A 43 -17.22 -7.29 -14.79
CA GLY A 43 -17.99 -7.89 -13.70
C GLY A 43 -18.95 -6.94 -12.97
N LEU A 44 -18.64 -5.64 -12.93
CA LEU A 44 -19.51 -4.61 -12.32
C LEU A 44 -20.70 -4.24 -13.22
N TRP A 45 -20.74 -4.71 -14.47
CA TRP A 45 -21.87 -4.49 -15.37
C TRP A 45 -23.15 -5.20 -14.91
N SER A 46 -22.99 -6.24 -14.07
CA SER A 46 -24.11 -6.90 -13.41
C SER A 46 -24.84 -5.98 -12.42
N TRP A 47 -24.16 -4.97 -11.85
CA TRP A 47 -24.71 -4.00 -10.89
C TRP A 47 -24.58 -2.55 -11.42
N PRO A 48 -25.50 -2.12 -12.30
CA PRO A 48 -25.42 -0.82 -12.96
C PRO A 48 -25.46 0.36 -11.98
N TRP A 49 -26.09 0.20 -10.82
CA TRP A 49 -26.13 1.24 -9.76
C TRP A 49 -24.75 1.48 -9.14
N ALA A 50 -23.98 0.42 -8.88
CA ALA A 50 -22.63 0.51 -8.31
C ALA A 50 -21.64 1.09 -9.32
N ALA A 51 -21.74 0.68 -10.60
CA ALA A 51 -20.94 1.22 -11.68
C ALA A 51 -21.17 2.74 -11.87
N ASN A 52 -22.43 3.18 -11.85
CA ASN A 52 -22.77 4.61 -11.95
C ASN A 52 -22.31 5.41 -10.72
N ALA A 53 -22.45 4.84 -9.51
CA ALA A 53 -21.94 5.47 -8.30
C ALA A 53 -20.41 5.64 -8.35
N LEU A 54 -19.69 4.64 -8.85
CA LEU A 54 -18.22 4.66 -8.97
C LEU A 54 -17.74 5.65 -10.05
N LEU A 55 -18.45 5.71 -11.18
CA LEU A 55 -18.14 6.63 -12.29
C LEU A 55 -18.55 8.08 -12.01
N SER A 56 -19.41 8.32 -11.01
CA SER A 56 -19.83 9.66 -10.61
C SER A 56 -18.64 10.52 -10.13
N PRO A 57 -18.74 11.86 -10.17
CA PRO A 57 -17.71 12.75 -9.61
C PRO A 57 -17.39 12.43 -8.14
N TRP A 58 -18.39 11.99 -7.38
CA TRP A 58 -18.25 11.61 -5.98
C TRP A 58 -17.46 10.30 -5.82
N GLY A 59 -17.79 9.27 -6.61
CA GLY A 59 -17.07 7.99 -6.62
C GLY A 59 -15.61 8.14 -7.03
N ARG A 60 -15.34 8.98 -8.03
CA ARG A 60 -13.97 9.36 -8.43
C ARG A 60 -13.22 10.06 -7.29
N GLY A 61 -13.88 10.98 -6.59
CA GLY A 61 -13.32 11.63 -5.40
C GLY A 61 -12.93 10.63 -4.30
N VAL A 62 -13.79 9.65 -4.03
CA VAL A 62 -13.51 8.57 -3.07
C VAL A 62 -12.32 7.72 -3.52
N LEU A 63 -12.22 7.38 -4.80
CA LEU A 63 -11.10 6.60 -5.33
C LEU A 63 -9.77 7.37 -5.30
N LEU A 64 -9.81 8.69 -5.57
CA LEU A 64 -8.63 9.55 -5.36
C LEU A 64 -8.22 9.59 -3.90
N GLY A 65 -9.19 9.73 -2.99
CA GLY A 65 -8.94 9.69 -1.55
C GLY A 65 -8.29 8.36 -1.14
N LEU A 66 -8.80 7.24 -1.65
CA LEU A 66 -8.21 5.92 -1.41
C LEU A 66 -6.77 5.83 -1.94
N GLY A 67 -6.53 6.31 -3.17
CA GLY A 67 -5.20 6.34 -3.77
C GLY A 67 -4.21 7.16 -2.96
N LEU A 68 -4.65 8.31 -2.45
CA LEU A 68 -3.86 9.18 -1.58
C LEU A 68 -3.55 8.52 -0.23
N VAL A 69 -4.54 7.87 0.39
CA VAL A 69 -4.36 7.13 1.65
C VAL A 69 -3.37 5.98 1.45
N MET A 70 -3.47 5.23 0.35
CA MET A 70 -2.51 4.16 0.03
C MET A 70 -1.09 4.71 -0.18
N ALA A 71 -0.93 5.82 -0.88
CA ALA A 71 0.37 6.48 -1.06
C ALA A 71 0.94 6.97 0.28
N THR A 72 0.10 7.53 1.15
CA THR A 72 0.51 7.97 2.50
C THR A 72 0.91 6.78 3.36
N ALA A 73 0.14 5.70 3.33
CA ALA A 73 0.45 4.46 4.03
C ALA A 73 1.78 3.86 3.54
N ALA A 74 2.06 3.91 2.23
CA ALA A 74 3.36 3.51 1.70
C ALA A 74 4.50 4.38 2.24
N LEU A 75 4.28 5.70 2.36
CA LEU A 75 5.26 6.62 2.96
C LEU A 75 5.56 6.25 4.42
N ILE A 76 4.54 5.89 5.19
CA ILE A 76 4.71 5.44 6.58
C ILE A 76 5.45 4.10 6.62
N GLU A 77 5.09 3.16 5.73
CA GLU A 77 5.70 1.83 5.67
C GLU A 77 7.21 1.89 5.41
N ILE A 78 7.66 2.79 4.52
CA ILE A 78 9.09 2.94 4.25
C ILE A 78 9.85 3.50 5.46
N TRP A 79 9.24 4.42 6.22
CA TRP A 79 9.83 4.91 7.46
C TRP A 79 9.97 3.81 8.51
N GLU A 80 8.93 2.98 8.71
CA GLU A 80 9.01 1.85 9.64
C GLU A 80 10.05 0.80 9.20
N LEU A 81 10.23 0.60 7.90
CA LEU A 81 11.27 -0.29 7.37
C LEU A 81 12.67 0.24 7.67
N VAL A 82 12.89 1.54 7.47
CA VAL A 82 14.17 2.20 7.78
C VAL A 82 14.46 2.13 9.26
N ASP A 83 13.50 2.45 10.12
CA ASP A 83 13.64 2.38 11.59
C ASP A 83 14.00 0.96 12.05
N LEU A 84 13.29 -0.04 11.55
CA LEU A 84 13.52 -1.45 11.89
C LEU A 84 14.91 -1.95 11.44
N LEU A 85 15.40 -1.49 10.28
CA LEU A 85 16.76 -1.78 9.83
C LEU A 85 17.80 -1.07 10.69
N LEU A 86 17.57 0.18 11.05
CA LEU A 86 18.50 1.00 11.83
C LEU A 86 18.68 0.44 13.25
N VAL A 87 17.58 0.05 13.91
CA VAL A 87 17.61 -0.65 15.20
C VAL A 87 18.40 -1.96 15.10
N ARG A 88 18.23 -2.72 14.00
CA ARG A 88 18.97 -3.97 13.80
C ARG A 88 20.47 -3.73 13.65
N PHE A 89 20.86 -2.78 12.80
CA PHE A 89 22.27 -2.43 12.59
C PHE A 89 22.94 -1.92 13.87
N LEU A 90 22.22 -1.11 14.66
CA LEU A 90 22.74 -0.63 15.94
C LEU A 90 22.99 -1.78 16.91
N HIS A 91 22.05 -2.72 17.01
CA HIS A 91 22.18 -3.89 17.87
C HIS A 91 23.34 -4.81 17.46
N ASP A 92 23.52 -5.05 16.16
CA ASP A 92 24.64 -5.85 15.66
C ASP A 92 25.99 -5.14 15.95
N HIS A 93 26.06 -3.81 15.86
CA HIS A 93 27.26 -3.03 16.20
C HIS A 93 27.63 -3.01 17.70
N GLU A 94 26.64 -3.08 18.59
CA GLU A 94 26.88 -3.18 20.05
C GLU A 94 27.38 -4.57 20.46
N HIS A 95 27.06 -5.61 19.70
CA HIS A 95 27.50 -6.98 19.98
C HIS A 95 28.94 -7.27 19.54
N ASP A 96 29.45 -6.51 18.55
CA ASP A 96 30.81 -6.63 18.02
C ASP A 96 31.87 -5.82 18.82
N ARG A 97 31.47 -5.07 19.85
CA ARG A 97 32.37 -4.31 20.75
C ARG A 97 32.51 -4.97 22.12
#